data_AF-A0A7X7QNF9-F1
#
_entry.id   AF-A0A7X7QNF9-F1
#
_cell.length_a   1.000
_cell.length_b   1.000
_cell.length_c   1.000
_cell.angle_alpha   90.00
_cell.angle_beta   90.00
_cell.angle_gamma   90.00
#
_symmetry.space_group_name_H-M   'P 1'
#
loop_
_entity.id
_entity.type
_entity.pdbx_description
1 polymer ?
#
loop_
_entity_poly.entity_id
_entity_poly.type
_entity_poly.pdbx_seq_one_letter_code
_entity_poly.pdbx_strand_id
1 'polypeptide(L)' 'MFGLQERLYAENKQSLLIIFQAMDAAGKDGAIKHVMSGLNPQGTHVTSFKAPSSEELDR' A
#
# COMPACT_ATOMS: atom_id res chain seq x y z
N MET A 1 -1.87 15.21 5.05
CA MET A 1 -1.36 13.82 4.92
C MET A 1 0.15 13.76 5.15
N PHE A 2 0.96 14.63 4.53
CA PHE A 2 2.43 14.69 4.73
C PHE A 2 2.89 14.75 6.20
N GLY A 3 2.30 15.61 7.04
CA GLY A 3 2.76 15.76 8.44
C GLY A 3 2.54 14.55 9.36
N LEU A 4 1.63 13.63 9.04
CA LEU A 4 1.47 12.39 9.82
C LEU A 4 2.45 11.30 9.36
N GLN A 5 2.70 11.22 8.05
CA GLN A 5 3.69 10.29 7.50
C GLN A 5 5.10 10.65 7.96
N GLU A 6 5.47 11.93 7.99
CA GLU A 6 6.76 12.37 8.53
C GLU A 6 6.93 12.01 10.01
N ARG A 7 5.88 12.18 10.83
CA ARG A 7 5.93 11.81 12.26
C ARG A 7 6.07 10.31 12.47
N LEU A 8 5.32 9.50 11.71
CA LEU A 8 5.41 8.04 11.76
C LEU A 8 6.81 7.56 11.34
N TYR A 9 7.35 8.12 10.26
CA TYR A 9 8.68 7.79 9.76
C TYR A 9 9.79 8.21 10.73
N ALA A 10 9.69 9.41 11.30
CA ALA A 10 10.67 9.91 12.27
C ALA A 10 10.63 9.15 13.61
N GLU A 11 9.46 8.70 14.04
CA GLU A 11 9.33 7.92 15.28
C GLU A 11 9.99 6.54 15.17
N ASN A 12 9.92 5.89 14.01
CA ASN A 12 10.51 4.58 13.72
C ASN A 12 10.19 3.49 14.76
N LYS A 13 9.00 3.56 15.37
CA LYS A 13 8.50 2.56 16.34
C LYS A 13 7.28 1.80 15.84
N GLN A 14 6.58 2.36 14.87
CA GLN A 14 5.31 1.84 14.37
C GLN A 14 5.32 1.80 12.85
N SER A 15 4.62 0.82 12.28
CA SER A 15 4.38 0.69 10.85
C SER A 15 2.89 0.73 10.56
N LEU A 16 2.53 1.20 9.36
CA LEU A 16 1.15 1.27 8.90
C LEU A 16 1.00 0.37 7.66
N LEU A 17 0.13 -0.64 7.77
CA LEU A 17 -0.27 -1.50 6.65
C LEU A 17 -1.69 -1.16 6.24
N ILE A 18 -1.89 -0.82 4.97
CA ILE A 18 -3.20 -0.51 4.40
C ILE A 18 -3.54 -1.58 3.36
N ILE A 19 -4.67 -2.28 3.55
CA ILE A 19 -5.13 -3.33 2.65
C ILE A 19 -6.34 -2.82 1.87
N PHE A 20 -6.25 -2.83 0.54
CA PHE A 20 -7.36 -2.52 -0.34
C PHE A 20 -7.93 -3.82 -0.92
N GLN A 21 -9.12 -4.21 -0.45
CA GLN A 21 -9.90 -5.31 -1.02
C GLN A 21 -11.06 -4.76 -1.83
N ALA A 22 -11.13 -5.12 -3.11
CA ALA A 22 -12.23 -4.77 -3.98
C ALA A 22 -12.37 -5.82 -5.08
N MET A 23 -13.58 -5.98 -5.61
CA MET A 23 -13.87 -6.84 -6.75
C MET A 23 -13.07 -6.39 -7.99
N ASP A 24 -12.79 -7.29 -8.93
CA ASP A 24 -12.04 -6.91 -10.14
C ASP A 24 -12.74 -5.75 -10.88
N ALA A 25 -11.93 -4.78 -11.32
CA ALA A 25 -12.36 -3.48 -11.88
C ALA A 25 -13.10 -2.51 -10.94
N ALA A 26 -13.22 -2.79 -9.63
CA ALA A 26 -13.88 -1.90 -8.67
C ALA A 26 -13.10 -0.60 -8.33
N GLY A 27 -12.02 -0.29 -9.06
CA GLY A 27 -11.28 0.97 -8.91
C GLY A 27 -10.21 1.00 -7.82
N LYS A 28 -9.79 -0.16 -7.29
CA LYS A 28 -8.72 -0.26 -6.27
C LYS A 28 -7.43 0.46 -6.70
N ASP A 29 -7.07 0.38 -7.97
CA ASP A 29 -5.86 1.00 -8.50
C ASP A 29 -5.93 2.54 -8.47
N GLY A 30 -7.13 3.12 -8.64
CA GLY A 30 -7.35 4.56 -8.55
C GLY A 30 -7.23 5.05 -7.11
N ALA A 31 -7.82 4.31 -6.16
CA ALA A 31 -7.70 4.61 -4.73
C ALA A 31 -6.24 4.52 -4.25
N ILE A 32 -5.49 3.49 -4.68
CA ILE A 32 -4.07 3.34 -4.37
C ILE A 32 -3.28 4.55 -4.92
N LYS A 33 -3.46 4.92 -6.19
CA LYS A 33 -2.76 6.08 -6.79
C LYS A 33 -3.07 7.38 -6.05
N HIS A 34 -4.31 7.58 -5.62
CA HIS A 34 -4.72 8.78 -4.91
C HIS A 34 -4.13 8.85 -3.48
N VAL A 35 -4.09 7.73 -2.76
CA VAL A 35 -3.45 7.70 -1.44
C VAL A 35 -1.94 7.93 -1.57
N MET A 36 -1.31 7.32 -2.57
CA MET A 36 0.14 7.43 -2.76
C MET A 36 0.60 8.82 -3.21
N SER A 37 -0.24 9.60 -3.91
CA SER A 37 0.13 10.98 -4.28
C SER A 37 0.23 11.92 -3.07
N GLY A 38 -0.37 11.55 -1.93
CA GLY A 38 -0.29 12.30 -0.67
C GLY A 38 0.81 11.85 0.29
N LEU A 39 1.66 10.89 -0.11
CA LEU A 39 2.70 10.28 0.72
C LEU A 39 4.08 10.47 0.11
N ASN A 40 5.12 10.50 0.95
CA ASN A 40 6.50 10.50 0.47
C ASN A 40 6.83 9.09 -0.09
N PRO A 41 7.20 8.96 -1.38
CA PRO A 41 7.48 7.67 -2.01
C PRO A 41 8.71 6.98 -1.42
N GLN A 42 9.66 7.71 -0.81
CA GLN A 42 10.82 7.10 -0.17
C GLN A 42 10.48 6.32 1.10
N GLY A 43 9.34 6.62 1.74
CA GLY A 43 8.88 5.98 2.96
C GLY A 43 7.67 5.05 2.78
N THR A 44 7.29 4.75 1.53
CA THR A 44 6.05 4.00 1.25
C THR A 44 6.31 2.87 0.26
N HIS A 45 5.87 1.66 0.59
CA HIS A 45 5.93 0.49 -0.29
C HIS A 45 4.53 0.07 -0.73
N VAL A 46 4.38 -0.24 -2.01
CA VAL A 46 3.12 -0.72 -2.59
C VAL A 46 3.32 -2.10 -3.16
N THR A 47 2.56 -3.07 -2.65
CA THR A 47 2.52 -4.44 -3.17
C THR A 47 1.15 -4.72 -3.74
N SER A 48 1.09 -5.13 -5.02
CA SER A 48 -0.14 -5.53 -5.68
C SER A 48 -0.24 -7.05 -5.67
N PHE A 49 -1.12 -7.59 -4.83
CA PHE A 49 -1.46 -9.01 -4.85
C PHE A 49 -2.45 -9.27 -5.98
N LYS A 50 -2.01 -10.04 -6.98
CA LYS A 50 -2.83 -10.54 -8.08
C LYS A 50 -3.17 -12.01 -7.83
N ALA A 51 -3.77 -12.67 -8.81
CA ALA A 51 -3.90 -14.12 -8.78
C ALA A 51 -2.53 -14.75 -8.46
N PRO A 52 -2.47 -15.67 -7.48
CA PRO A 52 -1.20 -16.28 -7.08
C PRO A 52 -0.59 -17.02 -8.27
N SER A 53 0.72 -16.94 -8.38
CA SER A 53 1.48 -17.72 -9.35
C SER A 53 1.48 -19.21 -8.97
N SER A 54 1.80 -20.08 -9.92
CA SER A 54 1.84 -21.54 -9.71
C SER A 54 2.75 -21.92 -8.54
N GLU A 55 3.86 -21.21 -8.35
CA GLU A 55 4.81 -21.43 -7.24
C GLU A 55 4.26 -20.96 -5.87
N GLU A 56 3.37 -19.96 -5.85
CA GLU A 56 2.70 -19.49 -4.61
C GLU A 56 1.52 -20.38 -4.20
N LEU A 57 0.95 -21.14 -5.15
CA LEU A 57 -0.11 -22.13 -4.91
C LEU A 57 0.40 -23.48 -4.39
N ASP A 58 1.64 -23.84 -4.72
CA ASP A 58 2.27 -25.13 -4.37
C ASP A 58 2.90 -25.16 -2.95
N ARG A 59 2.68 -24.14 -2.12
CA ARG A 59 3.11 -24.09 -0.71
C ARG A 59 1.93 -24.05 0.26
#